data_AF-A0A0F5VKU8-F1
#
_entry.id   AF-A0A0F5VKU8-F1
#
_cell.length_a   1.000
_cell.length_b   1.000
_cell.length_c   1.000
_cell.angle_alpha   90.00
_cell.angle_beta   90.00
_cell.angle_gamma   90.00
#
_symmetry.space_group_name_H-M   'P 1'
#
loop_
_entity.id
_entity.type
_entity.pdbx_description
1 polymer ?
#
loop_
_entity_poly.entity_id
_entity_poly.type
_entity_poly.pdbx_seq_one_letter_code
_entity_poly.pdbx_strand_id
1 'polypeptide(L)'
;GSEWVPHFVRHMDKSRGMGRNGPWIGGQLDERPSQVFRRHIRVVPYPEDDIVNVVKRLGYHESIVMGSDFPHAEGLADPADFRKLIAELGESAQDDIMFRNAQQLISR
;
A
#
# COMPACT_ATOMS: atom_id res chain seq x y z
N GLY A 1 7.04 -6.33 2.67
CA GLY A 1 7.68 -5.66 1.52
C GLY A 1 6.66 -5.03 0.58
N SER A 2 6.92 -3.79 0.16
CA SER A 2 5.99 -2.88 -0.53
C SER A 2 6.53 -2.25 -1.81
N GLU A 3 7.83 -2.38 -2.11
CA GLU A 3 8.49 -1.80 -3.30
C GLU A 3 7.89 -2.23 -4.65
N TRP A 4 7.23 -3.39 -4.68
CA TRP A 4 6.56 -3.91 -5.89
C TRP A 4 5.28 -3.14 -6.24
N VAL A 5 4.63 -2.51 -5.24
CA VAL A 5 3.27 -1.98 -5.36
C VAL A 5 3.17 -0.87 -6.42
N PRO A 6 4.04 0.17 -6.44
CA PRO A 6 3.92 1.24 -7.43
C PRO A 6 4.09 0.76 -8.86
N HIS A 7 5.00 -0.22 -9.09
CA HIS A 7 5.15 -0.82 -10.41
C HIS A 7 3.91 -1.62 -10.80
N PHE A 8 3.40 -2.45 -9.88
CA PHE A 8 2.25 -3.32 -10.11
C PHE A 8 0.99 -2.53 -10.50
N VAL A 9 0.58 -1.54 -9.69
CA VAL A 9 -0.67 -0.82 -9.95
C VAL A 9 -0.62 -0.04 -11.27
N ARG A 10 0.53 0.57 -11.59
CA ARG A 10 0.76 1.25 -12.87
C ARG A 10 0.72 0.29 -14.05
N HIS A 11 1.31 -0.89 -13.90
CA HIS A 11 1.31 -1.92 -14.95
C HIS A 11 -0.10 -2.47 -15.19
N MET A 12 -0.88 -2.68 -14.14
CA MET A 12 -2.26 -3.14 -14.23
C MET A 12 -3.15 -2.10 -14.92
N ASP A 13 -3.01 -0.81 -14.58
CA ASP A 13 -3.71 0.28 -15.26
C ASP A 13 -3.38 0.33 -16.76
N LYS A 14 -2.10 0.16 -17.12
CA LYS A 14 -1.67 0.05 -18.52
C LYS A 14 -2.29 -1.17 -19.20
N SER A 15 -2.29 -2.33 -18.53
CA SER A 15 -2.82 -3.59 -19.07
C SER A 15 -4.31 -3.50 -19.37
N ARG A 16 -5.10 -2.91 -18.46
CA ARG A 16 -6.50 -2.55 -18.72
C ARG A 16 -6.64 -1.68 -19.97
N GLY A 17 -5.79 -0.66 -20.08
CA GLY A 17 -5.78 0.24 -21.24
C GLY A 17 -5.46 -0.47 -22.56
N MET A 18 -4.49 -1.40 -22.56
CA MET A 18 -4.10 -2.18 -23.74
C MET A 18 -5.18 -3.20 -24.13
N GLY A 19 -5.81 -3.86 -23.15
CA GLY A 19 -6.85 -4.87 -23.35
C GLY A 19 -8.25 -4.32 -23.66
N ARG A 20 -8.45 -3.00 -23.72
CA ARG A 20 -9.78 -2.37 -23.81
C ARG A 20 -10.65 -2.84 -24.98
N ASN A 21 -10.03 -3.25 -26.11
CA ASN A 21 -10.72 -3.73 -27.31
C ASN A 21 -10.82 -5.26 -27.40
N GLY A 22 -10.22 -6.00 -26.45
CA GLY A 22 -10.22 -7.46 -26.43
C GLY A 22 -11.42 -8.05 -25.69
N PRO A 23 -11.54 -9.39 -25.63
CA PRO A 23 -12.55 -10.07 -24.81
C PRO A 23 -12.27 -9.88 -23.30
N TRP A 24 -13.32 -9.63 -22.54
CA TRP A 24 -13.26 -9.45 -21.08
C TRP A 24 -14.06 -10.56 -20.38
N ILE A 25 -13.35 -11.54 -19.81
CA ILE A 25 -13.98 -12.58 -18.99
C ILE A 25 -14.58 -11.91 -17.76
N GLY A 26 -15.90 -11.96 -17.61
CA GLY A 26 -16.61 -11.29 -16.50
C GLY A 26 -16.94 -9.82 -16.73
N GLY A 27 -16.68 -9.27 -17.92
CA GLY A 27 -16.99 -7.88 -18.26
C GLY A 27 -15.84 -6.89 -18.02
N GLN A 28 -16.01 -5.67 -18.52
CA GLN A 28 -15.01 -4.61 -18.33
C GLN A 28 -15.00 -4.11 -16.89
N LEU A 29 -13.82 -3.70 -16.41
CA LEU A 29 -13.70 -3.06 -15.10
C LEU A 29 -14.24 -1.63 -15.13
N ASP A 30 -15.19 -1.34 -14.24
CA ASP A 30 -15.81 -0.02 -14.06
C ASP A 30 -14.83 1.06 -13.60
N GLU A 31 -13.73 0.65 -12.96
CA GLU A 31 -12.68 1.55 -12.48
C GLU A 31 -11.27 1.05 -12.85
N ARG A 32 -10.25 1.88 -12.56
CA ARG A 32 -8.86 1.50 -12.77
C ARG A 32 -8.42 0.46 -11.72
N PRO A 33 -7.64 -0.58 -12.09
CA PRO A 33 -7.07 -1.52 -11.13
C PRO A 33 -6.36 -0.87 -9.95
N SER A 34 -5.68 0.27 -10.15
CA SER A 34 -5.08 1.04 -9.06
C SER A 34 -6.07 1.55 -8.02
N GLN A 35 -7.30 1.91 -8.42
CA GLN A 35 -8.36 2.35 -7.49
C GLN A 35 -8.96 1.17 -6.73
N VAL A 36 -9.19 0.05 -7.42
CA VAL A 36 -9.57 -1.23 -6.77
C VAL A 36 -8.52 -1.61 -5.72
N PHE A 37 -7.24 -1.55 -6.09
CA PHE A 37 -6.13 -1.85 -5.19
C PHE A 37 -6.12 -0.95 -3.96
N ARG A 38 -6.20 0.38 -4.16
CA ARG A 38 -6.23 1.37 -3.08
C ARG A 38 -7.35 1.07 -2.07
N ARG A 39 -8.53 0.68 -2.55
CA ARG A 39 -9.68 0.43 -1.69
C ARG A 39 -9.59 -0.90 -0.94
N HIS A 40 -9.08 -1.94 -1.58
CA HIS A 40 -9.23 -3.31 -1.10
C HIS A 40 -7.95 -3.98 -0.61
N ILE A 41 -6.78 -3.43 -0.91
CA ILE A 41 -5.49 -4.05 -0.57
C ILE A 41 -4.74 -3.17 0.43
N ARG A 42 -4.20 -3.82 1.46
CA ARG A 42 -3.27 -3.26 2.44
C ARG A 42 -1.97 -4.07 2.39
N VAL A 43 -0.85 -3.39 2.55
CA VAL A 43 0.49 -3.95 2.42
C VAL A 43 1.33 -3.47 3.61
N VAL A 44 2.00 -4.42 4.26
CA VAL A 44 3.03 -4.15 5.27
C VAL A 44 4.39 -3.98 4.57
N PRO A 45 5.03 -2.80 4.62
CA PRO A 45 6.38 -2.61 4.16
C PRO A 45 7.40 -3.38 5.00
N TYR A 46 8.56 -3.68 4.42
CA TYR A 46 9.72 -4.05 5.23
C TYR A 46 10.39 -2.80 5.82
N PRO A 47 11.10 -2.91 6.95
CA PRO A 47 11.87 -1.80 7.49
C PRO A 47 12.86 -1.19 6.51
N GLU A 48 13.40 -1.99 5.58
CA GLU A 48 14.36 -1.59 4.56
C GLU A 48 13.74 -1.00 3.28
N ASP A 49 12.41 -1.07 3.10
CA ASP A 49 11.75 -0.43 1.96
C ASP A 49 11.87 1.11 2.06
N ASP A 50 11.96 1.80 0.92
CA ASP A 50 11.79 3.25 0.90
C ASP A 50 10.28 3.59 0.93
N ILE A 51 9.68 3.46 2.11
CA ILE A 51 8.24 3.62 2.33
C ILE A 51 7.76 5.00 1.88
N VAL A 52 8.57 6.03 2.12
CA VAL A 52 8.27 7.41 1.73
C VAL A 52 8.19 7.52 0.21
N ASN A 53 9.15 6.95 -0.52
CA ASN A 53 9.12 6.93 -1.98
C ASN A 53 7.99 6.06 -2.53
N VAL A 54 7.69 4.91 -1.90
CA VAL A 54 6.53 4.09 -2.26
C VAL A 54 5.25 4.92 -2.19
N VAL A 55 5.00 5.63 -1.08
CA VAL A 55 3.83 6.50 -0.92
C VAL A 55 3.84 7.66 -1.93
N LYS A 56 4.98 8.32 -2.15
CA LYS A 56 5.13 9.40 -3.15
C LYS A 56 4.80 8.89 -4.57
N ARG A 57 5.26 7.69 -4.94
CA ARG A 57 5.00 7.08 -6.26
C ARG A 57 3.56 6.60 -6.43
N LEU A 58 2.89 6.20 -5.35
CA LEU A 58 1.47 5.87 -5.36
C LEU A 58 0.59 7.12 -5.41
N GLY A 59 1.04 8.21 -4.78
CA GLY A 59 0.28 9.44 -4.57
C GLY A 59 -0.75 9.34 -3.45
N TYR A 60 -0.68 8.27 -2.64
CA TYR A 60 -1.62 7.98 -1.55
C TYR A 60 -1.01 6.98 -0.57
N HIS A 61 -1.52 6.92 0.67
CA HIS A 61 -0.99 6.06 1.75
C HIS A 61 -2.00 5.06 2.32
N GLU A 62 -3.26 5.02 1.87
CA GLU A 62 -4.29 4.14 2.46
C GLU A 62 -3.99 2.65 2.28
N SER A 63 -3.16 2.28 1.31
CA SER A 63 -2.71 0.89 1.14
C SER A 63 -1.56 0.49 2.05
N ILE A 64 -0.95 1.42 2.79
CA ILE A 64 0.19 1.12 3.66
C ILE A 64 -0.29 0.97 5.10
N VAL A 65 0.09 -0.13 5.74
CA VAL A 65 -0.19 -0.40 7.16
C VAL A 65 1.09 -0.72 7.89
N MET A 66 1.20 -0.28 9.13
CA MET A 66 2.29 -0.66 10.01
C MET A 66 2.21 -2.17 10.32
N GLY A 67 3.37 -2.82 10.34
CA GLY A 67 3.56 -4.15 10.89
C GLY A 67 5.01 -4.31 11.31
N SER A 68 5.25 -4.63 12.59
CA SER A 68 6.60 -4.73 13.15
C SER A 68 7.24 -6.09 12.95
N ASP A 69 6.43 -7.13 12.75
CA ASP A 69 6.85 -8.54 12.78
C ASP A 69 7.58 -8.95 14.08
N PHE A 70 7.31 -8.25 15.19
CA PHE A 70 7.86 -8.61 16.49
C PHE A 70 7.28 -9.96 16.97
N PRO A 71 8.07 -10.89 17.54
CA PRO A 71 9.49 -10.76 17.94
C PRO A 71 10.49 -11.37 16.94
N HIS A 72 10.15 -11.47 15.65
CA HIS A 72 11.05 -12.06 14.68
C HIS A 72 12.30 -11.19 14.43
N ALA A 73 13.39 -11.84 14.01
CA ALA A 73 14.70 -11.22 13.88
C ALA A 73 14.79 -10.23 12.70
N GLU A 74 13.98 -10.46 11.68
CA GLU A 74 13.78 -9.59 10.51
C GLU A 74 12.88 -8.38 10.81
N GLY A 75 12.18 -8.40 11.95
CA GLY A 75 11.26 -7.37 12.37
C GLY A 75 11.92 -6.19 13.07
N LEU A 76 11.10 -5.23 13.47
CA LEU A 76 11.51 -4.14 14.34
C LEU A 76 11.57 -4.61 15.79
N ALA A 77 12.71 -4.35 16.45
CA ALA A 77 12.90 -4.64 17.87
C ALA A 77 11.92 -3.86 18.76
N ASP A 78 11.67 -2.59 18.42
CA ASP A 78 10.59 -1.78 18.99
C ASP A 78 9.54 -1.49 17.89
N PRO A 79 8.31 -2.01 17.99
CA PRO A 79 7.26 -1.73 17.03
C PRO A 79 6.99 -0.24 16.78
N ALA A 80 7.16 0.62 17.80
CA ALA A 80 6.92 2.06 17.67
C ALA A 80 7.92 2.75 16.73
N ASP A 81 9.10 2.15 16.52
CA ASP A 81 10.13 2.70 15.64
C ASP A 81 9.72 2.75 14.18
N PHE A 82 8.68 2.01 13.77
CA PHE A 82 8.12 2.11 12.42
C PHE A 82 7.74 3.57 12.07
N ARG A 83 7.28 4.34 13.06
CA ARG A 83 6.89 5.74 12.87
C ARG A 83 8.05 6.61 12.36
N LYS A 84 9.29 6.27 12.71
CA LYS A 84 10.50 6.98 12.25
C LYS A 84 10.73 6.79 10.76
N LEU A 85 10.37 5.64 10.20
CA LEU A 85 10.56 5.29 8.77
C LEU A 85 9.65 6.10 7.83
N ILE A 86 8.58 6.68 8.37
CA ILE A 86 7.55 7.41 7.63
C ILE A 86 7.44 8.88 8.07
N ALA A 87 8.44 9.39 8.80
CA ALA A 87 8.41 10.73 9.37
C ALA A 87 8.18 11.83 8.33
N GLU A 88 8.77 11.69 7.13
CA GLU A 88 8.65 12.65 6.03
C GLU A 88 7.23 12.79 5.45
N LEU A 89 6.32 11.85 5.73
CA LEU A 89 4.95 11.89 5.21
C LEU A 89 4.03 12.85 5.99
N GLY A 90 4.50 13.38 7.12
CA GLY A 90 3.73 14.26 8.00
C GLY A 90 2.82 13.50 8.97
N GLU A 91 2.37 14.18 10.03
CA GLU A 91 1.69 13.54 11.16
C GLU A 91 0.39 12.83 10.78
N SER A 92 -0.42 13.43 9.90
CA SER A 92 -1.70 12.81 9.47
C SER A 92 -1.47 11.46 8.80
N ALA A 93 -0.50 11.39 7.87
CA ALA A 93 -0.20 10.14 7.17
C ALA A 93 0.44 9.11 8.10
N GLN A 94 1.29 9.55 9.04
CA GLN A 94 1.83 8.67 10.07
C GLN A 94 0.73 8.03 10.91
N ASP A 95 -0.23 8.81 11.41
CA ASP A 95 -1.33 8.28 12.22
C ASP A 95 -2.22 7.30 11.43
N ASP A 96 -2.44 7.59 10.14
CA ASP A 96 -3.20 6.70 9.27
C ASP A 96 -2.48 5.36 9.08
N ILE A 97 -1.18 5.39 8.74
CA ILE A 97 -0.38 4.19 8.52
C ILE A 97 -0.20 3.39 9.83
N MET A 98 0.04 4.08 10.95
CA MET A 98 0.27 3.45 12.25
C MET A 98 -0.99 2.83 12.86
N PHE A 99 -2.19 3.28 12.47
CA PHE A 99 -3.44 2.82 13.09
C PHE A 99 -4.65 2.80 12.15
N ARG A 100 -5.05 3.95 11.58
CA ARG A 100 -6.39 4.08 10.95
C ARG A 100 -6.58 3.17 9.74
N ASN A 101 -5.54 2.95 8.94
CA ASN A 101 -5.59 2.08 7.76
C ASN A 101 -5.84 0.61 8.12
N ALA A 102 -5.24 0.14 9.22
CA ALA A 102 -5.46 -1.21 9.73
C ALA A 102 -6.81 -1.33 10.44
N GLN A 103 -7.23 -0.28 11.18
CA GLN A 103 -8.53 -0.23 11.83
C GLN A 103 -9.66 -0.51 10.82
N GLN A 104 -9.63 0.11 9.64
CA GLN A 104 -10.61 -0.10 8.56
C GLN A 104 -10.72 -1.56 8.08
N LEU A 105 -9.69 -2.39 8.27
CA LEU A 105 -9.75 -3.82 7.90
C LEU A 105 -10.52 -4.66 8.92
N ILE A 106 -10.43 -4.30 10.19
CA ILE A 106 -10.90 -5.12 11.31
C ILE A 106 -12.22 -4.62 11.90
N SER A 107 -12.52 -3.32 11.76
CA SER A 107 -13.81 -2.76 12.13
C SER A 107 -14.84 -3.11 11.07
N ARG A 108 -15.75 -4.04 11.41
CA ARG A 108 -16.97 -4.32 10.66
C ARG A 108 -18.07 -3.34 11.04
#